data_AF-A0A957H8A2-F1
#
_entry.id   AF-A0A957H8A2-F1
#
_cell.length_a   1.000
_cell.length_b   1.000
_cell.length_c   1.000
_cell.angle_alpha   90.00
_cell.angle_beta   90.00
_cell.angle_gamma   90.00
#
_symmetry.space_group_name_H-M   'P 1'
#
loop_
_entity.id
_entity.type
_entity.pdbx_description
1 polymer ?
#
loop_
_entity_poly.entity_id
_entity_poly.type
_entity_poly.pdbx_seq_one_letter_code
_entity_poly.pdbx_strand_id
1 'polypeptide(L)'
;KGGIGTASRLIEIEGETYTVGVLVQANFGRRHQLMVGGLPVGLEMTDKMPEIHSWGEAPAGSSIIVVVATDAPLLPHQLKRVARRAGLGIARTGGVGSDSSGDIFIAFSTANAEAGRAQTMASANFLPNPHNTPIFEATAQATEEAILNAVMAAETMVGINGNTVHALPQDELRAILQKYNRLAG
;
A
#
# COMPACT_ATOMS: atom_id res chain seq x y z
N LYS A 1 -2.85 4.85 13.90
CA LYS A 1 -3.99 3.95 13.63
C LYS A 1 -3.87 3.47 12.18
N GLY A 2 -4.15 2.20 11.89
CA GLY A 2 -4.24 1.67 10.51
C GLY A 2 -5.68 1.65 9.98
N GLY A 3 -5.90 1.11 8.79
CA GLY A 3 -7.23 1.11 8.15
C GLY A 3 -7.20 0.76 6.67
N ILE A 4 -8.18 1.26 5.94
CA ILE A 4 -8.24 1.16 4.48
C ILE A 4 -7.61 2.41 3.87
N GLY A 5 -6.82 2.22 2.83
CA GLY A 5 -6.33 3.32 2.00
C GLY A 5 -6.31 2.93 0.53
N THR A 6 -6.28 3.94 -0.33
CA THR A 6 -6.30 3.76 -1.78
C THR A 6 -5.50 4.85 -2.47
N ALA A 7 -4.94 4.54 -3.63
CA ALA A 7 -4.31 5.49 -4.53
C ALA A 7 -4.27 4.92 -5.96
N SER A 8 -4.01 5.76 -6.95
CA SER A 8 -3.86 5.33 -8.34
C SER A 8 -2.78 6.12 -9.08
N ARG A 9 -2.34 5.59 -10.22
CA ARG A 9 -1.45 6.24 -11.19
C ARG A 9 -1.99 6.04 -12.59
N LEU A 10 -1.89 7.09 -13.39
CA LEU A 10 -2.00 7.01 -14.84
C LEU A 10 -0.59 6.82 -15.41
N ILE A 11 -0.46 5.94 -16.39
CA ILE A 11 0.78 5.68 -17.13
C ILE A 11 0.48 5.68 -18.62
N GLU A 12 1.46 6.10 -19.42
CA GLU A 12 1.37 6.09 -20.88
C GLU A 12 2.31 5.01 -21.44
N ILE A 13 1.80 4.19 -22.36
CA ILE A 13 2.54 3.12 -23.04
C ILE A 13 2.13 3.17 -24.51
N GLU A 14 3.09 3.46 -25.40
CA GLU A 14 2.86 3.53 -26.85
C GLU A 14 1.69 4.47 -27.24
N GLY A 15 1.53 5.60 -26.54
CA GLY A 15 0.47 6.57 -26.77
C GLY A 15 -0.89 6.21 -26.15
N GLU A 16 -1.03 5.05 -25.53
CA GLU A 16 -2.24 4.64 -24.81
C GLU A 16 -2.08 4.88 -23.31
N THR A 17 -3.12 5.40 -22.67
CA THR A 17 -3.14 5.64 -21.22
C THR A 17 -3.79 4.48 -20.49
N TYR A 18 -3.10 3.99 -19.47
CA TYR A 18 -3.57 2.94 -18.56
C TYR A 18 -3.60 3.43 -17.12
N THR A 19 -4.47 2.84 -16.32
CA THR A 19 -4.60 3.07 -14.89
C THR A 19 -4.03 1.90 -14.10
N VAL A 20 -3.30 2.21 -13.04
CA VAL A 20 -2.97 1.26 -11.96
C VAL A 20 -3.58 1.80 -10.67
N GLY A 21 -4.57 1.09 -10.13
CA GLY A 21 -5.19 1.38 -8.84
C GLY A 21 -4.73 0.40 -7.77
N VAL A 22 -4.56 0.89 -6.54
CA VAL A 22 -4.19 0.07 -5.39
C VAL A 22 -5.11 0.38 -4.22
N LEU A 23 -5.66 -0.67 -3.60
CA LEU A 23 -6.36 -0.61 -2.32
C LEU A 23 -5.61 -1.46 -1.30
N VAL A 24 -5.45 -0.93 -0.08
CA VAL A 24 -4.78 -1.63 1.01
C VAL A 24 -5.68 -1.75 2.24
N GLN A 25 -5.53 -2.85 2.96
CA GLN A 25 -5.88 -2.95 4.38
C GLN A 25 -4.58 -2.98 5.17
N ALA A 26 -4.26 -1.87 5.84
CA ALA A 26 -2.99 -1.68 6.54
C ALA A 26 -3.12 -1.98 8.04
N ASN A 27 -2.41 -3.02 8.52
CA ASN A 27 -2.29 -3.41 9.92
C ASN A 27 -0.85 -3.87 10.23
N PHE A 28 0.16 -3.13 9.77
CA PHE A 28 1.55 -3.56 9.86
C PHE A 28 2.49 -2.47 10.37
N GLY A 29 3.73 -2.88 10.64
CA GLY A 29 4.84 -1.99 11.00
C GLY A 29 4.92 -1.63 12.48
N ARG A 30 6.06 -1.08 12.87
CA ARG A 30 6.32 -0.48 14.19
C ARG A 30 6.52 1.02 14.05
N ARG A 31 6.24 1.78 15.11
CA ARG A 31 6.36 3.25 15.10
C ARG A 31 7.69 3.70 14.51
N HIS A 32 8.82 3.21 15.04
CA HIS A 32 10.16 3.61 14.63
C HIS A 32 10.50 3.31 13.15
N GLN A 33 9.72 2.46 12.48
CA GLN A 33 9.94 2.09 11.09
C GLN A 33 9.25 3.05 10.12
N LEU A 34 8.26 3.83 10.56
CA LEU A 34 7.43 4.63 9.67
C LEU A 34 8.29 5.62 8.86
N MET A 35 8.27 5.43 7.54
CA MET A 35 8.87 6.33 6.57
C MET A 35 7.77 7.08 5.80
N VAL A 36 7.98 8.38 5.57
CA VAL A 36 7.09 9.20 4.72
C VAL A 36 7.96 10.01 3.76
N GLY A 37 7.80 9.79 2.46
CA GLY A 37 8.62 10.49 1.45
C GLY A 37 10.13 10.29 1.64
N GLY A 38 10.54 9.14 2.18
CA GLY A 38 11.93 8.83 2.52
C GLY A 38 12.44 9.44 3.83
N LEU A 39 11.60 10.13 4.61
CA LEU A 39 11.96 10.68 5.91
C LEU A 39 11.60 9.74 7.07
N PRO A 40 12.42 9.64 8.13
CA PRO A 40 12.20 8.75 9.27
C PRO A 40 11.20 9.33 10.27
N VAL A 41 9.97 9.61 9.82
CA VAL A 41 8.89 10.21 10.62
C VAL A 41 8.64 9.42 11.91
N GLY A 42 8.75 8.09 11.84
CA GLY A 42 8.61 7.21 12.99
C GLY A 42 9.59 7.43 14.13
N LEU A 43 10.79 7.95 13.84
CA LEU A 43 11.80 8.28 14.85
C LEU A 43 11.61 9.69 15.43
N GLU A 44 11.03 10.60 14.66
CA GLU A 44 10.74 11.96 15.11
C GLU A 44 9.46 12.01 15.98
N MET A 45 8.44 11.21 15.65
CA MET A 45 7.17 11.15 16.39
C MET A 45 7.23 10.16 17.57
N THR A 46 7.63 10.66 18.73
CA THR A 46 7.84 9.86 19.95
C THR A 46 6.66 9.80 20.92
N ASP A 47 5.61 10.58 20.67
CA ASP A 47 4.39 10.63 21.48
C ASP A 47 3.25 9.78 20.83
N LYS A 48 2.03 9.86 21.39
CA LYS A 48 0.82 9.18 20.85
C LYS A 48 1.04 7.70 20.50
N MET A 49 1.79 7.00 21.34
CA MET A 49 1.98 5.55 21.23
C MET A 49 0.66 4.83 21.56
N PRO A 50 0.42 3.64 20.98
CA PRO A 50 -0.75 2.84 21.36
C PRO A 50 -0.77 2.57 22.87
N GLU A 51 -1.92 2.79 23.49
CA GLU A 51 -2.17 2.48 24.90
C GLU A 51 -2.87 1.13 24.97
N ILE A 52 -2.16 0.11 25.48
CA ILE A 52 -2.64 -1.28 25.50
C ILE A 52 -2.74 -1.73 26.95
N HIS A 53 -3.95 -2.07 27.39
CA HIS A 53 -4.29 -2.46 28.76
C HIS A 53 -4.39 -3.98 28.98
N SER A 54 -4.06 -4.80 27.97
CA SER A 54 -4.06 -6.27 28.10
C SER A 54 -2.82 -6.77 28.83
N TRP A 55 -3.02 -7.52 29.91
CA TRP A 55 -1.95 -8.20 30.65
C TRP A 55 -1.73 -9.61 30.07
N GLY A 56 -0.53 -9.89 29.57
CA GLY A 56 -0.05 -11.26 29.32
C GLY A 56 -0.28 -11.86 27.93
N GLU A 57 -0.95 -11.16 27.00
CA GLU A 57 -1.04 -11.62 25.61
C GLU A 57 0.13 -11.07 24.77
N ALA A 58 0.68 -11.92 23.91
CA ALA A 58 1.64 -11.48 22.90
C ALA A 58 1.00 -10.37 22.03
N PRO A 59 1.77 -9.37 21.56
CA PRO A 59 1.24 -8.34 20.68
C PRO A 59 0.52 -8.99 19.48
N ALA A 60 -0.66 -8.50 19.13
CA ALA A 60 -1.37 -8.95 17.93
C ALA A 60 -0.42 -8.93 16.72
N GLY A 61 -0.48 -9.98 15.90
CA GLY A 61 0.30 -10.08 14.67
C GLY A 61 0.02 -8.91 13.71
N SER A 62 0.98 -8.63 12.84
CA SER A 62 0.80 -7.64 11.77
C SER A 62 0.22 -8.28 10.51
N SER A 63 -0.38 -7.48 9.65
CA SER A 63 -0.79 -7.93 8.32
C SER A 63 -0.97 -6.75 7.38
N ILE A 64 -0.84 -7.03 6.09
CA ILE A 64 -1.32 -6.14 5.03
C ILE A 64 -1.86 -6.95 3.87
N ILE A 65 -3.05 -6.58 3.41
CA ILE A 65 -3.60 -7.06 2.14
C ILE A 65 -3.48 -5.93 1.13
N VAL A 66 -2.85 -6.20 0.00
CA VAL A 66 -2.75 -5.25 -1.13
C VAL A 66 -3.49 -5.82 -2.33
N VAL A 67 -4.43 -5.03 -2.85
CA VAL A 67 -5.17 -5.33 -4.08
C VAL A 67 -4.74 -4.35 -5.16
N VAL A 68 -4.17 -4.86 -6.25
CA VAL A 68 -3.78 -4.07 -7.42
C VAL A 68 -4.75 -4.35 -8.57
N ALA A 69 -5.31 -3.29 -9.13
CA ALA A 69 -6.18 -3.34 -10.30
C ALA A 69 -5.55 -2.54 -11.45
N THR A 70 -5.66 -3.02 -12.68
CA THR A 70 -5.25 -2.26 -13.86
C THR A 70 -6.13 -2.56 -15.06
N ASP A 71 -6.31 -1.57 -15.94
CA ASP A 71 -6.92 -1.74 -17.26
C ASP A 71 -5.89 -2.12 -18.34
N ALA A 72 -4.59 -2.22 -18.00
CA ALA A 72 -3.57 -2.72 -18.91
C ALA A 72 -3.81 -4.20 -19.22
N PRO A 73 -3.77 -4.62 -20.50
CA PRO A 73 -3.96 -6.01 -20.88
C PRO A 73 -2.73 -6.82 -20.49
N LEU A 74 -2.89 -7.68 -19.47
CA LEU A 74 -1.82 -8.49 -18.89
C LEU A 74 -2.26 -9.93 -18.70
N LEU A 75 -1.33 -10.86 -18.91
CA LEU A 75 -1.53 -12.28 -18.65
C LEU A 75 -1.26 -12.62 -17.17
N PRO A 76 -1.77 -13.76 -16.66
CA PRO A 76 -1.62 -14.13 -15.24
C PRO A 76 -0.18 -14.11 -14.70
N HIS A 77 0.79 -14.51 -15.52
CA HIS A 77 2.20 -14.51 -15.13
C HIS A 77 2.80 -13.09 -15.05
N GLN A 78 2.28 -12.13 -15.83
CA GLN A 78 2.64 -10.71 -15.73
C GLN A 78 2.01 -10.10 -14.49
N LEU A 79 0.74 -10.40 -14.20
CA LEU A 79 0.06 -9.99 -12.98
C LEU A 79 0.76 -10.50 -11.71
N LYS A 80 1.31 -11.72 -11.73
CA LYS A 80 2.16 -12.22 -10.63
C LYS A 80 3.41 -11.37 -10.41
N ARG A 81 3.98 -10.77 -11.47
CA ARG A 81 5.12 -9.84 -11.37
C ARG A 81 4.68 -8.48 -10.85
N VAL A 82 3.51 -8.00 -11.26
CA VAL A 82 2.87 -6.78 -10.77
C VAL A 82 2.61 -6.90 -9.26
N ALA A 83 1.96 -7.96 -8.80
CA ALA A 83 1.67 -8.19 -7.37
C ALA A 83 2.94 -8.13 -6.50
N ARG A 84 4.08 -8.65 -6.98
CA ARG A 84 5.37 -8.57 -6.26
C ARG A 84 5.88 -7.15 -6.06
N ARG A 85 5.45 -6.17 -6.88
CA ARG A 85 5.86 -4.77 -6.75
C ARG A 85 5.17 -4.05 -5.61
N ALA A 86 4.04 -4.55 -5.10
CA ALA A 86 3.42 -4.06 -3.88
C ALA A 86 4.40 -4.09 -2.69
N GLY A 87 5.23 -5.15 -2.59
CA GLY A 87 6.27 -5.25 -1.57
C GLY A 87 7.29 -4.10 -1.61
N LEU A 88 7.59 -3.54 -2.79
CA LEU A 88 8.48 -2.37 -2.89
C LEU A 88 7.81 -1.11 -2.33
N GLY A 89 6.50 -0.93 -2.55
CA GLY A 89 5.75 0.18 -1.94
C GLY A 89 5.70 0.09 -0.42
N ILE A 90 5.49 -1.12 0.12
CA ILE A 90 5.54 -1.40 1.56
C ILE A 90 6.92 -1.08 2.14
N ALA A 91 8.00 -1.48 1.46
CA ALA A 91 9.36 -1.20 1.91
C ALA A 91 9.65 0.31 1.96
N ARG A 92 9.09 1.10 1.03
CA ARG A 92 9.25 2.57 1.01
C ARG A 92 8.57 3.27 2.19
N THR A 93 7.55 2.66 2.80
CA THR A 93 6.96 3.14 4.06
C THR A 93 7.62 2.55 5.31
N GLY A 94 8.69 1.76 5.13
CA GLY A 94 9.49 1.15 6.20
C GLY A 94 9.07 -0.25 6.62
N GLY A 95 8.13 -0.88 5.89
CA GLY A 95 7.73 -2.26 6.18
C GLY A 95 8.87 -3.25 5.90
N VAL A 96 9.11 -4.15 6.86
CA VAL A 96 10.19 -5.14 6.80
C VAL A 96 9.71 -6.58 6.59
N GLY A 97 8.39 -6.82 6.55
CA GLY A 97 7.82 -8.16 6.49
C GLY A 97 8.23 -9.02 7.69
N SER A 98 7.90 -8.57 8.91
CA SER A 98 8.25 -9.31 10.13
C SER A 98 7.68 -10.73 10.11
N ASP A 99 8.29 -11.65 10.87
CA ASP A 99 7.92 -13.07 10.89
C ASP A 99 6.42 -13.33 11.13
N SER A 100 5.80 -12.56 12.03
CA SER A 100 4.37 -12.65 12.32
C SER A 100 3.46 -11.88 11.36
N SER A 101 4.00 -11.30 10.28
CA SER A 101 3.26 -10.45 9.35
C SER A 101 2.64 -11.25 8.21
N GLY A 102 1.32 -11.27 8.15
CA GLY A 102 0.58 -11.79 7.00
C GLY A 102 0.52 -10.78 5.86
N ASP A 103 1.54 -10.78 4.99
CA ASP A 103 1.65 -9.85 3.86
C ASP A 103 1.24 -10.54 2.56
N ILE A 104 0.04 -10.23 2.04
CA ILE A 104 -0.55 -10.92 0.87
C ILE A 104 -0.95 -9.89 -0.20
N PHE A 105 -0.52 -10.16 -1.45
CA PHE A 105 -0.76 -9.27 -2.58
C PHE A 105 -1.52 -10.01 -3.69
N ILE A 106 -2.55 -9.37 -4.23
CA ILE A 106 -3.28 -9.83 -5.40
C ILE A 106 -3.29 -8.74 -6.47
N ALA A 107 -3.14 -9.14 -7.73
CA ALA A 107 -3.22 -8.23 -8.87
C ALA A 107 -4.16 -8.82 -9.92
N PHE A 108 -5.02 -7.98 -10.50
CA PHE A 108 -5.90 -8.37 -11.61
C PHE A 108 -5.93 -7.29 -12.70
N SER A 109 -6.22 -7.73 -13.92
CA SER A 109 -6.47 -6.87 -15.07
C SER A 109 -7.95 -6.91 -15.46
N THR A 110 -8.53 -5.78 -15.81
CA THR A 110 -9.91 -5.68 -16.31
C THR A 110 -10.00 -5.79 -17.84
N ALA A 111 -8.87 -5.80 -18.54
CA ALA A 111 -8.82 -5.68 -20.00
C ALA A 111 -9.40 -6.88 -20.78
N ASN A 112 -9.35 -8.07 -20.19
CA ASN A 112 -9.75 -9.33 -20.83
C ASN A 112 -10.93 -9.99 -20.11
N ALA A 113 -11.94 -9.20 -19.70
CA ALA A 113 -13.08 -9.68 -18.91
C ALA A 113 -13.82 -10.89 -19.52
N GLU A 114 -13.83 -10.99 -20.85
CA GLU A 114 -14.51 -12.07 -21.57
C GLU A 114 -13.70 -13.38 -21.66
N ALA A 115 -12.38 -13.32 -21.46
CA ALA A 115 -11.48 -14.46 -21.71
C ALA A 115 -11.66 -15.62 -20.71
N GLY A 116 -12.33 -15.38 -19.57
CA GLY A 116 -12.64 -16.39 -18.56
C GLY A 116 -14.02 -17.04 -18.69
N ARG A 117 -14.83 -16.67 -19.70
CA ARG A 117 -16.18 -17.23 -19.89
C ARG A 117 -16.13 -18.62 -20.51
N ALA A 118 -17.15 -19.44 -20.24
CA ALA A 118 -17.26 -20.81 -20.77
C ALA A 118 -17.45 -20.79 -22.30
N GLN A 119 -16.33 -20.85 -23.02
CA GLN A 119 -16.25 -20.95 -24.48
C GLN A 119 -15.28 -22.08 -24.85
N THR A 120 -15.47 -22.67 -26.03
CA THR A 120 -14.60 -23.77 -26.52
C THR A 120 -13.15 -23.31 -26.75
N MET A 121 -12.95 -22.06 -27.15
CA MET A 121 -11.65 -21.39 -27.26
C MET A 121 -11.80 -19.91 -26.92
N ALA A 122 -10.77 -19.31 -26.31
CA ALA A 122 -10.72 -17.89 -25.99
C ALA A 122 -9.44 -17.25 -26.54
N SER A 123 -9.48 -15.93 -26.75
CA SER A 123 -8.32 -15.11 -27.09
C SER A 123 -8.19 -13.97 -26.10
N ALA A 124 -6.96 -13.50 -25.87
CA ALA A 124 -6.68 -12.39 -24.96
C ALA A 124 -5.61 -11.48 -25.56
N ASN A 125 -5.81 -10.18 -25.39
CA ASN A 125 -4.80 -9.18 -25.71
C ASN A 125 -3.82 -9.07 -24.53
N PHE A 126 -2.55 -8.77 -24.82
CA PHE A 126 -1.56 -8.51 -23.78
C PHE A 126 -0.46 -7.57 -24.26
N LEU A 127 0.07 -6.76 -23.34
CA LEU A 127 1.26 -5.97 -23.58
C LEU A 127 2.50 -6.86 -23.55
N PRO A 128 3.42 -6.75 -24.52
CA PRO A 128 4.72 -7.39 -24.46
C PRO A 128 5.51 -7.00 -23.20
N ASN A 129 6.34 -7.92 -22.71
CA ASN A 129 7.08 -7.74 -21.46
C ASN A 129 7.92 -6.45 -21.32
N PRO A 130 8.51 -5.87 -22.40
CA PRO A 130 9.22 -4.60 -22.30
C PRO A 130 8.39 -3.44 -21.75
N HIS A 131 7.06 -3.45 -21.91
CA HIS A 131 6.18 -2.37 -21.44
C HIS A 131 5.78 -2.51 -19.96
N ASN A 132 6.26 -3.52 -19.24
CA ASN A 132 5.85 -3.75 -17.87
C ASN A 132 6.49 -2.81 -16.84
N THR A 133 7.61 -2.15 -17.17
CA THR A 133 8.34 -1.30 -16.21
C THR A 133 7.49 -0.13 -15.68
N PRO A 134 6.81 0.68 -16.54
CA PRO A 134 5.89 1.71 -16.06
C PRO A 134 4.80 1.19 -15.12
N ILE A 135 4.22 0.01 -15.43
CA ILE A 135 3.20 -0.64 -14.58
C ILE A 135 3.80 -1.01 -13.21
N PHE A 136 5.04 -1.50 -13.17
CA PHE A 136 5.72 -1.86 -11.94
C PHE A 136 6.03 -0.66 -11.05
N GLU A 137 6.49 0.44 -11.65
CA GLU A 137 6.75 1.68 -10.94
C GLU A 137 5.46 2.28 -10.38
N ALA A 138 4.42 2.35 -11.20
CA ALA A 138 3.09 2.80 -10.80
C ALA A 138 2.52 1.96 -9.65
N THR A 139 2.70 0.64 -9.68
CA THR A 139 2.26 -0.26 -8.61
C THR A 139 2.97 0.05 -7.29
N ALA A 140 4.29 0.25 -7.31
CA ALA A 140 5.05 0.57 -6.10
C ALA A 140 4.66 1.95 -5.53
N GLN A 141 4.52 2.97 -6.39
CA GLN A 141 4.10 4.31 -6.00
C GLN A 141 2.68 4.34 -5.43
N ALA A 142 1.72 3.71 -6.10
CA ALA A 142 0.34 3.65 -5.64
C ALA A 142 0.21 2.83 -4.35
N THR A 143 1.02 1.79 -4.16
CA THR A 143 1.03 1.03 -2.89
C THR A 143 1.56 1.88 -1.73
N GLU A 144 2.67 2.58 -1.93
CA GLU A 144 3.24 3.51 -0.92
C GLU A 144 2.21 4.57 -0.52
N GLU A 145 1.60 5.24 -1.50
CA GLU A 145 0.61 6.29 -1.23
C GLU A 145 -0.67 5.73 -0.60
N ALA A 146 -1.17 4.57 -1.04
CA ALA A 146 -2.35 3.95 -0.44
C ALA A 146 -2.15 3.63 1.05
N ILE A 147 -0.94 3.18 1.44
CA ILE A 147 -0.59 2.97 2.85
C ILE A 147 -0.59 4.29 3.62
N LEU A 148 0.02 5.34 3.07
CA LEU A 148 0.02 6.66 3.70
C LEU A 148 -1.39 7.22 3.84
N ASN A 149 -2.23 7.09 2.81
CA ASN A 149 -3.64 7.49 2.84
C ASN A 149 -4.42 6.72 3.91
N ALA A 150 -4.15 5.43 4.11
CA ALA A 150 -4.78 4.64 5.17
C ALA A 150 -4.49 5.20 6.57
N VAL A 151 -3.25 5.64 6.81
CA VAL A 151 -2.83 6.18 8.11
C VAL A 151 -3.32 7.62 8.29
N MET A 152 -3.30 8.43 7.22
CA MET A 152 -3.74 9.83 7.22
C MET A 152 -5.26 9.96 7.42
N ALA A 153 -6.05 9.06 6.83
CA ALA A 153 -7.50 9.05 6.94
C ALA A 153 -8.02 8.42 8.24
N ALA A 154 -7.16 7.73 8.99
CA ALA A 154 -7.58 7.01 10.19
C ALA A 154 -7.76 7.96 11.39
N GLU A 155 -8.84 7.76 12.13
CA GLU A 155 -9.16 8.49 13.37
C GLU A 155 -8.68 7.76 14.62
N THR A 156 -8.47 8.50 15.71
CA THR A 156 -8.17 7.91 17.02
C THR A 156 -9.33 7.03 17.45
N MET A 157 -9.03 5.82 17.92
CA MET A 157 -10.03 4.83 18.30
C MET A 157 -9.72 4.24 19.66
N VAL A 158 -10.73 4.22 20.53
CA VAL A 158 -10.75 3.41 21.74
C VAL A 158 -11.50 2.12 21.42
N GLY A 159 -10.85 0.99 21.66
CA GLY A 159 -11.37 -0.34 21.35
C GLY A 159 -11.63 -1.19 22.59
N ILE A 160 -11.56 -2.50 22.40
CA ILE A 160 -11.70 -3.49 23.47
C ILE A 160 -10.71 -3.23 24.61
N ASN A 161 -11.13 -3.51 25.85
CA ASN A 161 -10.33 -3.32 27.07
C ASN A 161 -9.85 -1.87 27.29
N GLY A 162 -10.48 -0.88 26.65
CA GLY A 162 -10.03 0.52 26.70
C GLY A 162 -8.76 0.80 25.91
N ASN A 163 -8.29 -0.16 25.08
CA ASN A 163 -7.09 0.03 24.27
C ASN A 163 -7.27 1.21 23.31
N THR A 164 -6.33 2.14 23.31
CA THR A 164 -6.39 3.34 22.46
C THR A 164 -5.30 3.31 21.40
N VAL A 165 -5.70 3.51 20.14
CA VAL A 165 -4.77 3.69 19.01
C VAL A 165 -5.02 5.05 18.38
N HIS A 166 -4.04 5.92 18.49
CA HIS A 166 -4.12 7.32 18.03
C HIS A 166 -4.06 7.45 16.51
N ALA A 167 -4.80 8.40 15.95
CA ALA A 167 -4.59 8.92 14.60
C ALA A 167 -3.18 9.50 14.47
N LEU A 168 -2.67 9.60 13.23
CA LEU A 168 -1.41 10.28 12.98
C LEU A 168 -1.58 11.80 13.21
N PRO A 169 -0.80 12.44 14.08
CA PRO A 169 -0.87 13.88 14.29
C PRO A 169 -0.41 14.65 13.03
N GLN A 170 -1.36 15.10 12.20
CA GLN A 170 -1.04 15.68 10.89
C GLN A 170 -0.25 16.99 10.98
N ASP A 171 -0.46 17.80 12.02
CA ASP A 171 0.29 19.05 12.20
C ASP A 171 1.76 18.81 12.57
N GLU A 172 2.03 17.80 13.39
CA GLU A 172 3.39 17.37 13.70
C GLU A 172 4.07 16.75 12.47
N LEU A 173 3.33 15.95 11.68
CA LEU A 173 3.83 15.46 10.40
C LEU A 173 4.23 16.63 9.49
N ARG A 174 3.38 17.66 9.34
CA ARG A 174 3.70 18.86 8.55
C ARG A 174 4.95 19.55 9.06
N ALA A 175 5.10 19.71 10.39
CA ALA A 175 6.28 20.31 10.99
C ALA A 175 7.56 19.50 10.68
N ILE A 176 7.49 18.16 10.73
CA ILE A 176 8.60 17.28 10.33
C ILE A 176 8.91 17.46 8.84
N LEU A 177 7.91 17.44 7.96
CA LEU A 177 8.12 17.65 6.52
C LEU A 177 8.75 19.01 6.22
N GLN A 178 8.33 20.07 6.92
CA GLN A 178 8.92 21.41 6.82
C GLN A 178 10.38 21.44 7.28
N LYS A 179 10.69 20.83 8.44
CA LYS A 179 12.06 20.71 8.97
C LYS A 179 13.02 20.11 7.94
N TYR A 180 12.55 19.18 7.12
CA TYR A 180 13.33 18.51 6.08
C TYR A 180 13.20 19.12 4.67
N ASN A 181 12.52 20.26 4.50
CA ASN A 181 12.24 20.88 3.20
C ASN A 181 11.58 19.91 2.21
N ARG A 182 10.57 19.18 2.69
CA ARG A 182 9.79 18.19 1.92
C ARG A 182 8.29 18.48 1.89
N LEU A 183 7.83 19.57 2.50
CA LEU A 183 6.48 20.03 2.32
C LEU A 183 6.38 20.78 0.98
N ALA A 184 5.60 20.25 0.04
CA ALA A 184 5.25 20.98 -1.18
C ALA A 184 4.38 22.18 -0.80
N GLY A 185 4.69 23.34 -1.37
CA GLY A 185 3.92 24.58 -1.18
C GLY A 185 2.63 24.62 -1.98
#